data_AF-A0A177DKP6-F1
#
_entry.id   AF-A0A177DKP6-F1
#
_cell.length_a   1.000
_cell.length_b   1.000
_cell.length_c   1.000
_cell.angle_alpha   90.00
_cell.angle_beta   90.00
_cell.angle_gamma   90.00
#
_symmetry.space_group_name_H-M   'P 1'
#
loop_
_entity.id
_entity.type
_entity.pdbx_description
1 polymer ?
#
loop_
_entity_poly.entity_id
_entity_poly.type
_entity_poly.pdbx_seq_one_letter_code
_entity_poly.pdbx_strand_id
1 'polypeptide(L)'
;FSWTADHERKLLLLTMGRTITTDDYHKLVDALPPGTNWNAIRQRFVKMRKEQRACMEELGWTLPDGATETPTKTPTKSPKKRTAAAEKSDEGGDAEAESPTKKPRARKPK
;
A
#
# COMPACT_ATOMS: atom_id res chain seq x y z
N PHE A 1 19.06 0.43 0.56
CA PHE A 1 18.37 -0.25 1.67
C PHE A 1 17.33 -1.19 1.11
N SER A 2 17.31 -2.43 1.56
CA SER A 2 16.33 -3.44 1.20
C SER A 2 15.54 -3.88 2.44
N TRP A 3 14.25 -4.13 2.25
CA TRP A 3 13.42 -4.72 3.30
C TRP A 3 13.68 -6.22 3.36
N THR A 4 14.24 -6.68 4.48
CA THR A 4 14.38 -8.09 4.81
C THR A 4 13.30 -8.48 5.82
N ALA A 5 13.02 -9.78 5.95
CA ALA A 5 12.06 -10.28 6.93
C ALA A 5 12.39 -9.81 8.37
N ASP A 6 13.68 -9.75 8.73
CA ASP A 6 14.12 -9.30 10.04
C ASP A 6 13.85 -7.80 10.27
N HIS A 7 14.05 -6.97 9.25
CA HIS A 7 13.78 -5.53 9.34
C HIS A 7 12.28 -5.25 9.44
N GLU A 8 11.48 -6.00 8.71
CA GLU A 8 10.02 -5.91 8.77
C GLU A 8 9.48 -6.40 10.12
N ARG A 9 10.01 -7.51 10.63
CA ARG A 9 9.70 -8.01 11.97
C ARG A 9 10.06 -6.99 13.05
N LYS A 10 11.24 -6.37 12.95
CA LYS A 10 11.66 -5.32 13.89
C LYS A 10 10.71 -4.12 13.83
N LEU A 11 10.35 -3.66 12.63
CA LEU A 11 9.37 -2.59 12.46
C LEU A 11 8.01 -2.95 13.07
N LEU A 12 7.53 -4.18 12.84
CA LEU A 12 6.28 -4.67 13.44
C LEU A 12 6.35 -4.60 14.97
N LEU A 13 7.39 -5.19 15.58
CA LEU A 13 7.54 -5.22 17.04
C LEU A 13 7.60 -3.82 17.66
N LEU A 14 8.26 -2.86 17.00
CA LEU A 14 8.37 -1.49 17.49
C LEU A 14 7.06 -0.69 17.37
N THR A 15 6.17 -1.10 16.47
CA THR A 15 4.93 -0.36 16.16
C THR A 15 3.65 -1.06 16.59
N MET A 16 3.75 -2.32 17.04
CA MET A 16 2.63 -3.13 17.48
C MET A 16 1.90 -2.46 18.66
N GLY A 17 0.58 -2.34 18.54
CA GLY A 17 -0.28 -1.76 19.59
C GLY A 17 -0.09 -0.26 19.84
N ARG A 18 0.67 0.45 18.98
CA ARG A 18 0.98 1.87 19.15
C ARG A 18 0.33 2.72 18.06
N THR A 19 -0.04 3.94 18.43
CA THR A 19 -0.35 5.03 17.50
C THR A 19 0.94 5.77 17.18
N ILE A 20 1.43 5.64 15.94
CA ILE A 20 2.71 6.22 15.52
C ILE A 20 2.52 7.68 15.13
N THR A 21 3.24 8.58 15.81
CA THR A 21 3.29 10.01 15.50
C THR A 21 4.43 10.33 14.52
N THR A 22 4.48 11.58 14.03
CA THR A 22 5.58 12.04 13.16
C THR A 22 6.95 11.87 13.81
N ASP A 23 7.07 12.19 15.11
CA ASP A 23 8.32 12.10 15.87
C ASP A 23 8.79 10.66 16.05
N ASP A 24 7.85 9.72 16.16
CA ASP A 24 8.18 8.30 16.28
C ASP A 24 8.80 7.76 15.00
N TYR A 25 8.42 8.27 13.82
CA TYR A 25 9.10 7.89 12.59
C TYR A 25 10.56 8.32 12.56
N HIS A 26 10.94 9.44 13.17
CA HIS A 26 12.35 9.82 13.30
C HIS A 26 13.10 8.81 14.17
N LYS A 27 12.54 8.44 15.33
CA LYS A 27 13.10 7.39 16.19
C LYS A 27 13.20 6.03 15.48
N LEU A 28 12.24 5.70 14.61
CA LEU A 28 12.24 4.47 13.82
C LEU A 28 13.31 4.47 12.73
N VAL A 29 13.63 5.63 12.15
CA VAL A 29 14.77 5.76 11.21
C VAL A 29 16.08 5.42 11.93
N ASP A 30 16.26 5.91 13.15
CA ASP A 30 17.47 5.65 13.94
C ASP A 30 17.55 4.20 14.46
N ALA A 31 16.40 3.60 14.76
CA ALA A 31 16.32 2.22 15.28
C ALA A 31 16.47 1.14 14.19
N LEU A 32 16.17 1.46 12.93
CA LEU A 32 16.28 0.55 11.79
C LEU A 32 17.66 0.65 11.13
N PRO A 33 18.05 -0.32 10.29
CA PRO A 33 19.37 -0.34 9.68
C PRO A 33 19.67 0.93 8.88
N PRO A 34 20.95 1.33 8.80
CA PRO A 34 21.38 2.49 8.04
C PRO A 34 20.89 2.45 6.59
N GLY A 35 20.39 3.58 6.11
CA GLY A 35 19.83 3.72 4.76
C GLY A 35 18.30 3.56 4.68
N THR A 36 17.64 3.25 5.79
CA THR A 36 16.18 3.39 5.91
C THR A 36 15.82 4.87 5.92
N ASN A 37 14.82 5.29 5.16
CA ASN A 37 14.32 6.66 5.18
C ASN A 37 12.91 6.74 5.77
N TRP A 38 12.56 7.91 6.29
CA TRP A 38 11.26 8.18 6.92
C TRP A 38 10.07 7.72 6.04
N ASN A 39 10.13 8.02 4.75
CA ASN A 39 9.04 7.72 3.82
C ASN A 39 8.90 6.21 3.57
N ALA A 40 10.01 5.47 3.52
CA ALA A 40 10.06 4.03 3.34
C ALA A 40 9.42 3.33 4.55
N ILE A 41 9.74 3.79 5.77
CA ILE A 41 9.13 3.28 7.01
C ILE A 41 7.63 3.53 6.99
N ARG A 42 7.21 4.76 6.67
CA ARG A 42 5.79 5.11 6.60
C ARG A 42 5.03 4.26 5.58
N GLN A 43 5.58 4.08 4.38
CA GLN A 43 4.96 3.24 3.36
C GLN A 43 4.84 1.78 3.82
N ARG A 44 5.92 1.22 4.40
CA ARG A 44 5.92 -0.16 4.88
C ARG A 44 4.95 -0.37 6.05
N PHE A 45 4.94 0.56 7.01
CA PHE A 45 4.02 0.53 8.14
C PHE A 45 2.55 0.60 7.70
N VAL A 46 2.21 1.50 6.77
CA VAL A 46 0.84 1.60 6.23
C VAL A 46 0.43 0.32 5.51
N LYS A 47 1.33 -0.29 4.71
CA LYS A 47 1.07 -1.56 4.04
C LYS A 47 0.80 -2.69 5.06
N MET A 48 1.67 -2.83 6.05
CA MET A 48 1.54 -3.82 7.12
C MET A 48 0.24 -3.65 7.92
N ARG A 49 -0.17 -2.41 8.22
CA ARG A 49 -1.46 -2.15 8.90
C ARG A 49 -2.66 -2.49 8.02
N LYS A 50 -2.56 -2.39 6.68
CA LYS A 50 -3.63 -2.87 5.78
C LYS A 50 -3.71 -4.39 5.77
N GLU A 51 -2.57 -5.07 5.67
CA GLU A 51 -2.49 -6.54 5.71
C GLU A 51 -3.02 -7.08 7.05
N GLN A 52 -2.64 -6.45 8.17
CA GLN A 52 -3.19 -6.79 9.49
C GLN A 52 -4.73 -6.70 9.50
N ARG A 53 -5.31 -5.63 8.93
CA ARG A 53 -6.78 -5.50 8.88
C ARG A 53 -7.42 -6.57 8.01
N ALA A 54 -6.86 -6.84 6.85
CA ALA A 54 -7.36 -7.88 5.94
C ALA A 54 -7.34 -9.26 6.62
N CYS A 55 -6.26 -9.63 7.29
CA CYS A 55 -6.18 -10.90 8.03
C CYS A 55 -7.21 -10.98 9.17
N MET A 56 -7.44 -9.87 9.89
CA MET A 56 -8.44 -9.83 10.96
C MET A 56 -9.88 -9.93 10.40
N GLU A 57 -10.15 -9.27 9.27
CA GLU A 57 -11.44 -9.34 8.56
C GLU A 57 -11.72 -10.76 8.04
N GLU A 58 -10.72 -11.42 7.44
CA GLU A 58 -10.82 -12.82 6.98
C GLU A 58 -11.12 -13.80 8.12
N LEU A 59 -10.58 -13.55 9.32
CA LEU A 59 -10.81 -14.36 10.52
C LEU A 59 -12.09 -13.96 11.29
N GLY A 60 -12.78 -12.90 10.86
CA GLY A 60 -13.94 -12.34 11.56
C GLY A 60 -13.61 -11.72 12.93
N TRP A 61 -12.35 -11.35 13.16
CA TRP A 61 -11.90 -10.72 14.41
C TRP A 61 -12.09 -9.20 14.34
N THR A 62 -12.59 -8.61 15.42
CA THR A 62 -12.71 -7.15 15.52
C THR A 62 -11.32 -6.53 15.65
N LEU A 63 -11.10 -5.39 14.96
CA LEU A 63 -9.87 -4.63 15.13
C LEU A 63 -9.80 -4.10 16.57
N PRO A 64 -8.68 -4.29 17.30
CA PRO A 64 -8.46 -3.65 18.58
C PRO A 64 -8.56 -2.13 18.44
N ASP A 65 -9.31 -1.54 19.36
CA ASP A 65 -9.67 -0.12 19.44
C ASP A 65 -8.45 0.79 19.25
N GLY A 66 -8.49 1.66 18.25
CA GLY A 66 -7.33 2.46 17.81
C GLY A 66 -7.20 2.58 16.29
N ALA A 67 -8.01 1.84 15.53
CA ALA A 67 -8.35 2.23 14.18
C ALA A 67 -9.62 3.08 14.25
N THR A 68 -9.51 4.39 14.01
CA THR A 68 -10.65 5.20 13.60
C THR A 68 -11.37 4.44 12.50
N GLU A 69 -12.59 4.00 12.78
CA GLU A 69 -13.47 3.32 11.84
C GLU A 69 -13.52 4.16 10.57
N THR A 70 -12.90 3.68 9.49
CA THR A 70 -13.17 4.25 8.17
C THR A 70 -14.61 3.88 7.87
N PRO A 71 -15.53 4.84 7.67
CA PRO A 71 -16.91 4.51 7.37
C PRO A 71 -16.93 3.68 6.11
N THR A 72 -17.51 2.50 6.21
CA THR A 72 -17.78 1.57 5.12
C THR A 72 -18.52 2.33 4.02
N LYS A 73 -17.78 2.85 3.03
CA LYS A 73 -18.42 3.38 1.83
C LYS A 73 -18.97 2.18 1.08
N THR A 74 -20.28 2.03 1.16
CA THR A 74 -21.09 1.20 0.27
C THR A 74 -20.58 1.37 -1.17
N PRO A 75 -20.30 0.29 -1.90
CA PRO A 75 -19.88 0.39 -3.29
C PRO A 75 -21.09 0.86 -4.12
N THR A 76 -21.16 2.17 -4.39
CA THR A 76 -22.09 2.71 -5.38
C THR A 76 -21.67 2.15 -6.74
N LYS A 77 -22.47 1.20 -7.25
CA LYS A 77 -22.34 0.62 -8.58
C LYS A 77 -22.27 1.73 -9.65
N SER A 78 -21.09 1.93 -10.24
CA SER A 78 -20.94 2.75 -11.43
C SER A 78 -21.54 2.02 -12.66
N PRO A 79 -22.28 2.69 -13.55
CA PRO A 79 -23.02 2.02 -14.63
C PRO A 79 -22.14 1.48 -15.76
N LYS A 80 -22.53 0.28 -16.21
CA LYS A 80 -22.03 -0.45 -17.37
C LYS A 80 -22.41 0.24 -18.70
N LYS A 81 -21.41 0.65 -19.49
CA LYS A 81 -21.45 0.84 -20.97
C LYS A 81 -19.99 0.68 -21.48
N ARG A 82 -19.66 0.03 -22.58
CA ARG A 82 -20.40 -0.56 -23.71
C ARG A 82 -19.47 -1.58 -24.38
N THR A 83 -20.05 -2.62 -24.93
CA THR A 83 -19.46 -3.63 -25.82
C THR A 83 -18.81 -3.01 -27.06
N ALA A 84 -17.67 -3.57 -27.47
CA ALA A 84 -17.25 -3.66 -28.86
C ALA A 84 -16.56 -5.03 -29.02
N ALA A 85 -17.22 -5.92 -29.74
CA ALA A 85 -16.70 -7.21 -30.15
C ALA A 85 -15.68 -7.01 -31.29
N ALA A 86 -14.55 -7.70 -31.19
CA ALA A 86 -13.78 -8.14 -32.35
C ALA A 86 -13.00 -9.39 -31.92
N GLU A 87 -13.51 -10.56 -32.30
CA GLU A 87 -12.74 -11.80 -32.33
C GLU A 87 -11.47 -11.60 -33.17
N LYS A 88 -10.34 -12.06 -32.63
CA LYS A 88 -9.40 -12.91 -33.37
C LYS A 88 -8.45 -13.58 -32.39
N SER A 89 -8.44 -14.91 -32.47
CA SER A 89 -7.47 -15.85 -31.94
C SER A 89 -6.03 -15.40 -32.20
N ASP A 90 -5.10 -15.69 -31.28
CA ASP A 90 -4.01 -16.65 -31.52
C ASP A 90 -3.10 -16.81 -30.29
N GLU A 91 -2.51 -17.98 -30.24
CA GLU A 91 -1.58 -18.61 -29.31
C GLU A 91 -0.36 -17.75 -28.88
N GLY A 92 0.11 -17.97 -27.64
CA GLY A 92 1.52 -18.01 -27.24
C GLY A 92 2.44 -16.79 -27.45
N GLY A 93 3.11 -16.34 -26.37
CA GLY A 93 4.31 -15.51 -26.54
C GLY A 93 4.77 -14.76 -25.30
N ASP A 94 5.77 -15.34 -24.64
CA ASP A 94 6.74 -14.69 -23.75
C ASP A 94 7.23 -13.34 -24.29
N ALA A 95 7.20 -12.28 -23.48
CA ALA A 95 8.04 -11.09 -23.70
C ALA A 95 8.15 -10.23 -22.44
N GLU A 96 9.41 -9.96 -22.11
CA GLU A 96 9.95 -9.08 -21.08
C GLU A 96 9.44 -7.63 -21.11
N ALA A 97 9.60 -6.99 -19.94
CA ALA A 97 10.06 -5.62 -19.69
C ALA A 97 9.74 -4.49 -20.70
N GLU A 98 9.05 -3.43 -20.25
CA GLU A 98 9.63 -2.08 -20.10
C GLU A 98 8.62 -1.01 -19.63
N SER A 99 9.08 -0.19 -18.66
CA SER A 99 8.76 1.21 -18.35
C SER A 99 7.32 1.80 -18.47
N PRO A 100 6.76 2.41 -17.39
CA PRO A 100 5.62 3.30 -17.51
C PRO A 100 6.04 4.74 -17.92
N THR A 101 5.66 5.10 -19.14
CA THR A 101 5.79 6.41 -19.80
C THR A 101 5.21 7.57 -18.98
N LYS A 102 6.03 8.62 -18.78
CA LYS A 102 5.69 9.88 -18.08
C LYS A 102 4.59 10.66 -18.82
N LYS A 103 3.52 11.06 -18.14
CA LYS A 103 2.48 11.99 -18.66
C LYS A 103 2.95 13.46 -18.58
N PRO A 104 2.81 14.28 -19.64
CA PRO A 104 3.22 15.69 -19.61
C PRO A 104 2.22 16.58 -18.82
N ARG A 105 2.79 17.53 -18.07
CA ARG A 105 2.09 18.53 -17.24
C ARG A 105 1.45 19.61 -18.12
N ALA A 106 0.12 19.71 -18.11
CA ALA A 106 -0.61 20.77 -18.82
C ALA A 106 -0.35 22.16 -18.20
N ARG A 107 -0.06 23.16 -19.05
CA ARG A 107 0.08 24.58 -18.68
C ARG A 107 -1.30 25.25 -18.69
N LYS A 108 -1.62 26.05 -17.67
CA LYS A 108 -2.85 26.88 -17.60
C LYS A 108 -2.75 28.09 -18.55
N PRO A 109 -3.82 28.51 -19.23
CA PRO A 109 -3.85 29.77 -19.97
C PRO A 109 -4.01 30.98 -19.03
N LYS A 110 -3.51 32.12 -19.49
CA LYS A 110 -3.49 33.44 -18.85
C LYS A 110 -4.81 34.17 -19.06
#